data_AF-A0A4Y1Q0D2-F1
#
_entry.id   AF-A0A4Y1Q0D2-F1
#
_cell.length_a   1.000
_cell.length_b   1.000
_cell.length_c   1.000
_cell.angle_alpha   90.00
_cell.angle_beta   90.00
_cell.angle_gamma   90.00
#
_symmetry.space_group_name_H-M   'P 1'
#
loop_
_entity.id
_entity.type
_entity.pdbx_description
1 polymer ?
#
loop_
_entity_poly.entity_id
_entity_poly.type
_entity_poly.pdbx_seq_one_letter_code
_entity_poly.pdbx_strand_id
1 'polypeptide(L)'
;RNDYYGGESASLNLTQFYRKFRPKQSPPTELGRDRDYAVDLIPKFIIASGELVKILVHTDVLRYLEFKQIAGSFVYKNGKISKV
;
A
#
# COMPACT_ATOMS: atom_id res chain seq x y z
N ARG A 1 0.57 -4.29 21.89
CA ARG A 1 0.51 -5.41 20.91
C ARG A 1 -0.73 -5.19 20.06
N ASN A 2 -0.61 -5.20 18.74
CA ASN A 2 -1.73 -4.93 17.83
C ASN A 2 -2.47 -6.24 17.52
N ASP A 3 -3.76 -6.15 17.17
CA ASP A 3 -4.63 -7.23 16.74
C ASP A 3 -4.52 -7.54 15.22
N TYR A 4 -3.60 -6.86 14.52
CA TYR A 4 -3.34 -7.01 13.09
C TYR A 4 -1.84 -7.08 12.79
N TYR A 5 -1.49 -7.60 11.59
CA TYR A 5 -0.12 -7.63 11.07
C TYR A 5 0.34 -6.26 10.54
N GLY A 6 1.66 -6.08 10.44
CA GLY A 6 2.27 -4.93 9.78
C GLY A 6 2.63 -3.75 10.68
N GLY A 7 2.14 -3.69 11.93
CA GLY A 7 2.58 -2.66 12.88
C GLY A 7 2.41 -1.24 12.34
N GLU A 8 3.50 -0.47 12.28
CA GLU A 8 3.51 0.89 11.73
C GLU A 8 3.36 0.93 10.20
N SER A 9 3.64 -0.17 9.50
CA SER A 9 3.46 -0.34 8.05
C SER A 9 2.24 -1.21 7.71
N ALA A 10 1.23 -1.25 8.58
CA ALA A 10 0.01 -2.01 8.34
C ALA A 10 -0.79 -1.43 7.16
N SER A 11 -1.52 -2.31 6.47
CA SER A 11 -2.55 -1.94 5.50
C SER A 11 -3.91 -1.95 6.21
N LEU A 12 -4.60 -0.82 6.20
CA LEU A 12 -5.86 -0.64 6.93
C LEU A 12 -7.06 -0.69 5.97
N ASN A 13 -8.17 -1.25 6.45
CA ASN A 13 -9.45 -1.04 5.81
C ASN A 13 -9.97 0.40 6.07
N LEU A 14 -11.07 0.76 5.44
CA LEU A 14 -11.57 2.15 5.46
C LEU A 14 -11.99 2.59 6.88
N THR A 15 -12.65 1.72 7.64
CA THR A 15 -13.09 1.96 9.02
C THR A 15 -11.91 2.15 9.95
N GLN A 16 -10.89 1.30 9.85
CA GLN A 16 -9.64 1.42 10.62
C GLN A 16 -8.90 2.70 10.26
N PHE A 17 -8.85 3.06 8.98
CA PHE A 17 -8.23 4.29 8.49
C PHE A 17 -8.91 5.54 9.07
N TYR A 18 -10.24 5.60 9.02
CA TYR A 18 -11.01 6.71 9.61
C TYR A 18 -10.86 6.77 11.12
N ARG A 19 -10.92 5.64 11.83
CA ARG A 19 -10.67 5.62 13.27
C ARG A 19 -9.30 6.21 13.64
N LYS A 20 -8.27 5.98 12.80
CA LYS A 20 -6.90 6.47 13.04
C LYS A 20 -6.74 7.96 12.76
N PHE A 21 -7.26 8.46 11.63
CA PHE A 21 -6.99 9.82 11.15
C PHE A 21 -8.18 10.79 11.28
N ARG A 22 -9.40 10.28 11.44
CA ARG A 22 -10.65 11.04 11.54
C ARG A 22 -11.60 10.40 12.58
N PRO A 23 -11.21 10.28 13.85
CA PRO A 23 -11.90 9.45 14.85
C PRO A 23 -13.36 9.86 15.14
N LYS A 24 -13.75 11.10 14.79
CA LYS A 24 -15.12 11.61 14.96
C LYS A 24 -16.00 11.42 13.72
N GLN A 25 -15.49 10.75 12.67
CA GLN A 25 -16.19 10.58 11.41
C GLN A 25 -16.20 9.11 11.01
N SER A 26 -17.36 8.65 10.58
CA SER A 26 -17.48 7.38 9.86
C SER A 26 -17.08 7.58 8.40
N PRO A 27 -16.55 6.54 7.73
CA PRO A 27 -16.38 6.58 6.29
C PRO A 27 -17.70 6.89 5.57
N PRO A 28 -17.72 7.85 4.62
CA PRO A 28 -18.89 8.11 3.79
C PRO A 28 -19.30 6.88 2.97
N THR A 29 -20.60 6.69 2.76
CA THR A 29 -21.14 5.50 2.08
C THR A 29 -20.79 5.47 0.59
N GLU A 30 -20.55 6.62 -0.02
CA GLU A 30 -20.12 6.76 -1.41
C GLU A 30 -18.74 6.16 -1.70
N LEU A 31 -17.91 5.91 -0.67
CA LEU A 31 -16.62 5.24 -0.83
C LEU A 31 -16.78 3.72 -0.98
N GLY A 32 -17.98 3.16 -0.84
CA GLY A 32 -18.21 1.73 -1.07
C GLY A 32 -17.92 0.85 0.14
N ARG A 33 -17.52 -0.41 -0.10
CA ARG A 33 -17.45 -1.43 0.96
C ARG A 33 -16.09 -1.39 1.65
N ASP A 34 -16.10 -1.50 2.98
CA ASP A 34 -14.90 -1.47 3.83
C ASP A 34 -13.80 -2.46 3.40
N ARG A 35 -14.20 -3.67 3.01
CA ARG A 35 -13.28 -4.76 2.63
C ARG A 35 -12.57 -4.56 1.28
N ASP A 36 -13.03 -3.60 0.47
CA ASP A 36 -12.42 -3.33 -0.84
C ASP A 36 -11.15 -2.46 -0.68
N TYR A 37 -10.85 -2.02 0.56
CA TYR A 37 -9.73 -1.16 0.89
C TYR A 37 -8.63 -1.93 1.63
N ALA A 38 -7.41 -1.78 1.11
CA ALA A 38 -6.16 -2.11 1.79
C ALA A 38 -5.22 -0.91 1.66
N VAL A 39 -5.31 0.04 2.61
CA VAL A 39 -4.58 1.31 2.58
C VAL A 39 -3.30 1.19 3.40
N ASP A 40 -2.16 1.11 2.73
CA ASP A 40 -0.86 1.07 3.39
C ASP A 40 -0.57 2.38 4.14
N LEU A 41 -0.19 2.28 5.42
CA LEU A 41 0.28 3.43 6.18
C LEU A 41 1.62 3.98 5.65
N ILE A 42 2.44 3.10 5.06
CA ILE A 42 3.74 3.44 4.47
C ILE A 42 3.84 2.74 3.11
N PRO A 43 3.27 3.31 2.03
CA PRO A 43 3.31 2.70 0.71
C PRO A 43 4.73 2.69 0.14
N LYS A 44 5.17 1.53 -0.37
CA LYS A 44 6.48 1.36 -1.01
C LYS A 44 6.33 0.47 -2.24
N PHE A 45 7.03 0.84 -3.32
CA PHE A 45 7.19 -0.06 -4.47
C PHE A 45 8.42 -0.92 -4.33
N ILE A 46 8.37 -2.10 -4.96
CA ILE A 46 9.50 -3.02 -5.03
C ILE A 46 10.15 -2.87 -6.41
N ILE A 47 11.47 -2.67 -6.42
CA ILE A 47 12.26 -2.70 -7.65
C ILE A 47 12.35 -4.15 -8.12
N ALA A 48 11.90 -4.41 -9.36
CA ALA A 48 11.72 -5.77 -9.88
C ALA A 48 12.98 -6.66 -9.82
N SER A 49 14.16 -6.06 -9.97
CA SER A 49 15.46 -6.77 -9.87
C SER A 49 16.26 -6.39 -8.61
N GLY A 50 15.58 -5.82 -7.61
CA GLY A 50 16.18 -5.42 -6.34
C GLY A 50 16.40 -6.59 -5.39
N GLU A 51 17.20 -6.34 -4.34
CA GLU A 51 17.57 -7.38 -3.37
C GLU A 51 16.37 -7.97 -2.62
N LEU A 52 15.35 -7.16 -2.35
CA LEU A 52 14.12 -7.63 -1.71
C LEU A 52 13.41 -8.71 -2.54
N VAL A 53 13.33 -8.55 -3.87
CA VAL A 53 12.73 -9.57 -4.74
C VAL A 53 13.53 -10.86 -4.67
N LYS A 54 14.87 -10.77 -4.68
CA LYS A 54 15.73 -11.95 -4.53
C LYS A 54 15.45 -12.67 -3.22
N ILE A 55 15.36 -11.96 -2.10
CA ILE A 55 15.04 -12.56 -0.80
C ILE A 55 13.68 -13.28 -0.85
N LEU A 56 12.66 -12.67 -1.46
CA LEU A 56 11.32 -13.26 -1.58
C LEU A 56 11.33 -14.55 -2.44
N VAL A 57 12.13 -14.59 -3.50
CA VAL A 57 12.35 -15.80 -4.31
C VAL A 57 13.02 -16.90 -3.48
N HIS A 58 14.11 -16.58 -2.78
CA HIS A 58 14.88 -17.58 -2.03
C HIS A 58 14.13 -18.15 -0.82
N THR A 59 13.17 -17.41 -0.28
CA THR A 59 12.32 -17.83 0.84
C THR A 59 11.00 -18.47 0.41
N ASP A 60 10.79 -18.67 -0.89
CA ASP A 60 9.57 -19.27 -1.48
C ASP A 60 8.25 -18.52 -1.16
N VAL A 61 8.32 -17.29 -0.64
CA VAL A 61 7.15 -16.50 -0.22
C VAL A 61 6.33 -16.00 -1.43
N LEU A 62 6.92 -15.94 -2.62
CA LEU A 62 6.23 -15.53 -3.85
C LEU A 62 5.01 -16.40 -4.19
N ARG A 63 4.90 -17.61 -3.64
CA ARG A 63 3.72 -18.49 -3.83
C ARG A 63 2.43 -17.91 -3.27
N TYR A 64 2.53 -16.93 -2.36
CA TYR A 64 1.40 -16.29 -1.70
C TYR A 64 1.14 -14.86 -2.17
N LEU A 65 1.98 -14.34 -3.07
CA LEU A 65 1.96 -12.94 -3.48
C LEU A 65 1.91 -12.85 -5.01
N GLU A 66 0.95 -12.07 -5.51
CA GLU A 66 0.91 -11.70 -6.92
C GLU A 66 1.38 -10.24 -7.08
N PHE A 67 2.39 -10.04 -7.94
CA PHE A 67 2.91 -8.71 -8.24
C PHE A 67 2.35 -8.19 -9.55
N LYS A 68 1.91 -6.93 -9.55
CA LYS A 68 1.53 -6.19 -10.76
C LYS A 68 2.54 -5.09 -11.02
N GLN A 69 2.88 -4.90 -12.29
CA GLN A 69 3.74 -3.79 -12.71
C GLN A 69 3.00 -2.46 -12.55
N ILE A 70 3.72 -1.44 -12.06
CA ILE A 70 3.22 -0.07 -12.05
C ILE A 70 3.22 0.49 -13.47
N ALA A 71 2.25 1.35 -13.79
CA ALA A 71 2.09 1.88 -15.15
C ALA A 71 3.17 2.90 -15.56
N GLY A 72 3.84 3.54 -14.60
CA GLY A 72 4.90 4.50 -14.89
C GLY A 72 5.49 5.12 -13.63
N SER A 73 6.66 5.74 -13.83
CA SER A 73 7.33 6.60 -12.86
C SER A 73 7.34 8.02 -13.42
N PHE A 74 7.26 9.01 -12.54
CA PHE A 74 7.17 10.41 -12.93
C PHE A 74 8.10 11.28 -12.09
N VAL A 75 8.62 12.34 -12.71
CA VAL A 75 9.45 13.35 -12.06
C VAL A 75 8.77 14.71 -12.13
N TYR A 76 8.84 15.46 -11.02
CA TYR A 76 8.41 16.85 -10.96
C TYR A 76 9.61 17.77 -11.20
N LYS A 77 9.49 18.67 -12.17
CA LYS A 77 10.50 19.70 -12.48
C LYS A 77 9.82 20.96 -12.98
N ASN A 78 10.14 22.10 -12.36
CA ASN A 78 9.68 23.43 -12.79
C ASN A 78 8.16 23.52 -12.98
N GLY A 79 7.38 23.04 -12.03
CA GLY A 79 5.91 23.11 -12.11
C GLY A 79 5.26 22.06 -13.03
N LYS A 80 6.04 21.20 -13.67
CA LYS A 80 5.54 20.18 -14.60
C LYS A 80 5.92 18.79 -14.13
N ILE A 81 5.01 17.84 -14.36
CA ILE A 81 5.23 16.42 -14.16
C ILE A 81 5.57 15.82 -15.53
N SER A 82 6.61 15.00 -15.60
CA SER A 82 7.01 14.29 -16.82
C SER A 82 7.24 12.82 -16.50
N LYS A 83 6.87 11.93 -17.42
CA LYS A 83 7.17 10.50 -17.30
C LYS A 83 8.68 10.30 -17.39
N VAL A 84 9.21 9.46 -16.50
CA VAL A 84 10.60 8.97 -16.53
C VAL A 84 10.71 7.78 -17.48
#